data_AF-A0A1G2KQJ3-F1
#
_entry.id   AF-A0A1G2KQJ3-F1
#
_cell.length_a   1.000
_cell.length_b   1.000
_cell.length_c   1.000
_cell.angle_alpha   90.00
_cell.angle_beta   90.00
_cell.angle_gamma   90.00
#
_symmetry.space_group_name_H-M   'P 1'
#
loop_
_entity.id
_entity.type
_entity.pdbx_description
1 polymer ?
#
loop_
_entity_poly.entity_id
_entity_poly.type
_entity_poly.pdbx_seq_one_letter_code
_entity_poly.pdbx_strand_id
1 'polypeptide(L)'
;MPCEPEEKLMLAVLEDAIYECIFKCVLSRNRRGKRIFNDAYNWIRATGWDGPFVFEIICETLKLNHHGIRDGVIRWVEDARQRKQRPGGVAIRKTPHAVSASPRTSVSKAA
;
A
#
# COMPACT_ATOMS: atom_id res chain seq x y z
N MET A 1 0.50 34.52 -9.65
CA MET A 1 -0.30 34.30 -10.88
C MET A 1 -1.51 33.48 -10.45
N PRO A 2 -2.75 33.97 -10.61
CA PRO A 2 -3.90 33.12 -10.32
C PRO A 2 -3.89 31.94 -11.31
N CYS A 3 -3.98 30.71 -10.82
CA CYS A 3 -4.20 29.55 -11.69
C CYS A 3 -5.50 29.76 -12.47
N GLU A 4 -5.45 29.53 -13.78
CA GLU A 4 -6.63 29.52 -14.64
C GLU A 4 -7.67 28.51 -14.10
N PRO A 5 -8.98 28.73 -14.31
CA PRO A 5 -10.02 27.81 -13.86
C PRO A 5 -9.77 26.34 -14.24
N GLU A 6 -9.20 26.12 -15.42
CA GLU A 6 -8.81 24.81 -15.95
C GLU A 6 -7.71 24.16 -15.11
N GLU A 7 -6.66 24.90 -14.73
CA GLU A 7 -5.58 24.38 -13.88
C GLU A 7 -6.10 23.99 -12.49
N LYS A 8 -7.03 24.78 -11.93
CA LYS A 8 -7.69 24.45 -10.66
C LYS A 8 -8.51 23.17 -10.77
N LEU A 9 -9.22 22.99 -11.88
CA LEU A 9 -9.97 21.76 -12.13
C LEU A 9 -9.04 20.56 -12.30
N MET A 10 -7.93 20.71 -13.03
CA MET A 10 -6.92 19.65 -13.17
C MET A 10 -6.30 19.24 -11.82
N LEU A 11 -6.00 20.22 -10.95
CA LEU A 11 -5.54 19.93 -9.60
C LEU A 11 -6.59 19.18 -8.78
N ALA A 12 -7.86 19.61 -8.84
CA ALA A 12 -8.95 18.95 -8.15
C ALA A 12 -9.15 17.49 -8.63
N VAL A 13 -9.05 17.26 -9.95
CA VAL A 13 -9.11 15.91 -10.54
C VAL A 13 -7.95 15.05 -10.04
N LEU A 14 -6.73 15.59 -10.00
CA LEU A 14 -5.56 14.87 -9.52
C LEU A 14 -5.68 14.51 -8.03
N GLU A 15 -6.13 15.47 -7.21
CA GLU A 15 -6.31 15.28 -5.78
C GLU A 15 -7.39 14.23 -5.48
N ASP A 16 -8.55 14.32 -6.14
CA ASP A 16 -9.64 13.34 -5.98
C ASP A 16 -9.18 11.93 -6.42
N ALA A 17 -8.51 11.82 -7.57
CA ALA A 17 -8.02 10.54 -8.06
C ALA A 17 -7.04 9.87 -7.07
N ILE A 18 -6.07 10.63 -6.55
CA ILE A 18 -5.03 10.08 -5.66
C ILE A 18 -5.58 9.85 -4.25
N TYR A 19 -6.19 10.86 -3.64
CA TYR A 19 -6.58 10.83 -2.24
C TYR A 19 -7.90 10.09 -2.01
N GLU A 20 -8.97 10.52 -2.68
CA GLU A 20 -10.31 9.96 -2.48
C GLU A 20 -10.46 8.60 -3.16
N CYS A 21 -10.00 8.48 -4.41
CA CYS A 21 -10.26 7.29 -5.20
C CYS A 21 -9.21 6.18 -5.00
N ILE A 22 -7.92 6.50 -4.80
CA ILE A 22 -6.88 5.47 -4.63
C ILE A 22 -6.58 5.22 -3.15
N PHE A 23 -6.11 6.23 -2.40
CA PHE A 23 -5.62 6.03 -1.04
C PHE A 23 -6.72 5.58 -0.07
N LYS A 24 -7.93 6.12 -0.15
CA LYS A 24 -9.04 5.67 0.70
C LYS A 24 -9.62 4.32 0.26
N CYS A 25 -9.59 3.99 -1.03
CA CYS A 25 -10.27 2.80 -1.55
C CYS A 25 -9.37 1.58 -1.76
N VAL A 26 -8.04 1.70 -1.64
CA VAL A 26 -7.07 0.61 -1.92
C VAL A 26 -7.35 -0.69 -1.16
N LEU A 27 -7.89 -0.60 0.07
CA LEU A 27 -8.19 -1.75 0.92
C LEU A 27 -9.69 -2.06 1.02
N SER A 28 -10.53 -1.35 0.25
CA SER A 28 -11.98 -1.47 0.32
C SER A 28 -12.45 -2.89 -0.03
N ARG A 29 -13.44 -3.38 0.73
CA ARG A 29 -14.03 -4.71 0.55
C ARG A 29 -15.33 -4.68 -0.25
N ASN A 30 -16.00 -3.52 -0.33
CA ASN A 30 -17.28 -3.40 -1.01
C ASN A 30 -17.10 -3.20 -2.54
N ARG A 31 -18.15 -3.51 -3.31
CA ARG A 31 -18.10 -3.41 -4.79
C ARG A 31 -17.84 -1.99 -5.26
N ARG A 32 -18.46 -1.00 -4.62
CA ARG A 32 -18.33 0.42 -4.96
C ARG A 32 -16.88 0.91 -4.84
N GLY A 33 -16.23 0.68 -3.70
CA GLY A 33 -14.86 1.11 -3.47
C GLY A 33 -13.86 0.40 -4.38
N LYS A 34 -14.09 -0.88 -4.70
CA LYS A 34 -13.27 -1.60 -5.69
C LYS A 34 -13.36 -0.97 -7.08
N ARG A 35 -14.57 -0.59 -7.51
CA ARG A 35 -14.79 0.07 -8.80
C ARG A 35 -14.08 1.43 -8.84
N ILE A 36 -14.32 2.27 -7.83
CA ILE A 36 -13.68 3.60 -7.70
C ILE A 36 -12.16 3.47 -7.77
N PHE A 37 -11.58 2.56 -6.97
CA PHE A 37 -10.16 2.30 -7.00
C PHE A 37 -9.68 1.86 -8.39
N ASN A 38 -10.36 0.91 -9.01
CA ASN A 38 -9.93 0.34 -10.29
C ASN A 38 -9.99 1.39 -11.41
N ASP A 39 -11.03 2.21 -11.44
CA ASP A 39 -11.21 3.27 -12.43
C ASP A 39 -10.07 4.31 -12.31
N ALA A 40 -9.80 4.82 -11.10
CA ALA A 40 -8.72 5.78 -10.86
C ALA A 40 -7.31 5.19 -11.05
N TYR A 41 -7.11 3.94 -10.61
CA TYR A 41 -5.81 3.26 -10.77
C TYR A 41 -5.50 2.96 -12.24
N ASN A 42 -6.52 2.62 -13.03
CA ASN A 42 -6.37 2.46 -14.48
C ASN A 42 -6.11 3.80 -15.16
N TRP A 43 -6.77 4.88 -14.73
CA TRP A 43 -6.51 6.22 -15.26
C TRP A 43 -5.05 6.66 -15.02
N ILE A 44 -4.50 6.48 -13.81
CA ILE A 44 -3.07 6.79 -13.56
C ILE A 44 -2.13 5.92 -14.40
N ARG A 45 -2.49 4.67 -14.68
CA ARG A 45 -1.66 3.73 -15.46
C ARG A 45 -1.86 3.81 -16.97
N ALA A 46 -2.90 4.49 -17.41
CA ALA A 46 -3.16 4.70 -18.82
C ALA A 46 -1.98 5.45 -19.44
N THR A 47 -1.68 5.13 -20.68
CA THR A 47 -0.65 5.79 -21.49
C THR A 47 -1.33 6.35 -22.72
N GLY A 48 -0.92 7.51 -23.15
CA GLY A 48 -1.53 8.21 -24.28
C GLY A 48 -1.90 9.63 -23.89
N TRP A 49 -2.21 10.45 -24.88
CA TRP A 49 -2.39 11.90 -24.72
C TRP A 49 -3.76 12.32 -25.28
N ASP A 50 -4.73 11.41 -25.20
CA ASP A 50 -6.04 11.59 -25.80
C ASP A 50 -6.98 12.34 -24.84
N GLY A 51 -7.02 13.66 -25.01
CA GLY A 51 -7.96 14.55 -24.33
C GLY A 51 -7.37 15.35 -23.16
N PRO A 52 -8.08 16.37 -22.65
CA PRO A 52 -7.51 17.38 -21.76
C PRO A 52 -7.26 16.94 -20.31
N PHE A 53 -7.82 15.81 -19.88
CA PHE A 53 -7.72 15.31 -18.50
C PHE A 53 -7.03 13.95 -18.40
N VAL A 54 -6.11 13.68 -19.33
CA VAL A 54 -5.21 12.54 -19.19
C VAL A 54 -4.15 12.87 -18.14
N PHE A 55 -3.76 11.87 -17.35
CA PHE A 55 -2.84 12.02 -16.23
C PHE A 55 -1.53 12.73 -16.63
N GLU A 56 -0.94 12.35 -17.76
CA GLU A 56 0.26 12.99 -18.31
C GLU A 56 0.05 14.49 -18.52
N ILE A 57 -1.02 14.90 -19.20
CA ILE A 57 -1.32 16.31 -19.50
C ILE A 57 -1.60 17.10 -18.22
N ILE A 58 -2.32 16.52 -17.26
CA ILE A 58 -2.57 17.14 -15.96
C ILE A 58 -1.26 17.39 -15.23
N CYS A 59 -0.40 16.38 -15.13
CA CYS A 59 0.88 16.52 -14.45
C CYS A 59 1.78 17.54 -15.16
N GLU A 60 1.89 17.51 -16.48
CA GLU A 60 2.68 18.47 -17.25
C GLU A 60 2.20 19.91 -17.05
N THR A 61 0.88 20.13 -17.14
CA THR A 61 0.25 21.45 -16.94
C THR A 61 0.51 21.99 -15.54
N LEU A 62 0.42 21.11 -14.52
CA LEU A 62 0.70 21.44 -13.13
C LEU A 62 2.21 21.45 -12.79
N LYS A 63 3.09 21.27 -13.79
CA LYS A 63 4.56 21.23 -13.63
C LYS A 63 5.05 20.15 -12.66
N LEU A 64 4.38 19.00 -12.70
CA LEU A 64 4.67 17.80 -11.93
C LEU A 64 5.28 16.72 -12.83
N ASN A 65 6.21 15.94 -12.27
CA ASN A 65 6.75 14.78 -12.97
C ASN A 65 5.75 13.61 -12.90
N HIS A 66 5.06 13.35 -14.01
CA HIS A 66 4.07 12.26 -14.12
C HIS A 66 4.65 10.89 -13.81
N HIS A 67 5.89 10.59 -14.24
CA HIS A 67 6.55 9.31 -13.93
C HIS A 67 6.75 9.15 -12.42
N GLY A 68 7.29 10.18 -11.75
CA GLY A 68 7.56 10.14 -10.32
C GLY A 68 6.29 9.96 -9.49
N ILE A 69 5.20 10.63 -9.86
CA ILE A 69 3.90 10.48 -9.21
C ILE A 69 3.35 9.07 -9.43
N ARG A 70 3.35 8.59 -10.67
CA ARG A 70 2.87 7.25 -11.04
C ARG A 70 3.59 6.17 -10.24
N ASP A 71 4.92 6.20 -10.24
CA ASP A 71 5.75 5.22 -9.54
C ASP A 71 5.52 5.28 -8.02
N GLY A 72 5.41 6.49 -7.46
CA GLY A 72 5.12 6.69 -6.04
C GLY A 72 3.78 6.10 -5.62
N VAL A 73 2.72 6.37 -6.40
CA VAL A 73 1.37 5.86 -6.13
C VAL A 73 1.32 4.33 -6.27
N ILE A 74 1.91 3.77 -7.32
CA ILE A 74 1.95 2.31 -7.55
C ILE A 74 2.65 1.61 -6.38
N ARG A 75 3.85 2.08 -6.02
CA ARG A 75 4.61 1.52 -4.89
C ARG A 75 3.82 1.58 -3.58
N TRP A 76 3.17 2.70 -3.32
CA TRP A 76 2.34 2.85 -2.12
C TRP A 76 1.16 1.87 -2.10
N VAL A 77 0.48 1.68 -3.25
CA VAL A 77 -0.63 0.74 -3.38
C VAL A 77 -0.18 -0.69 -3.11
N GLU A 78 0.98 -1.07 -3.64
CA GLU A 78 1.58 -2.39 -3.42
C GLU A 78 1.91 -2.59 -1.94
N ASP A 79 2.59 -1.64 -1.32
CA ASP A 79 2.92 -1.67 0.11
C ASP A 79 1.67 -1.79 1.00
N ALA A 80 0.63 -0.99 0.72
CA ALA A 80 -0.62 -1.02 1.46
C ALA A 80 -1.28 -2.41 1.40
N ARG A 81 -1.30 -3.02 0.20
CA ARG A 81 -1.84 -4.36 -0.01
C ARG A 81 -0.98 -5.44 0.65
N GLN A 82 0.34 -5.32 0.63
CA GLN A 82 1.26 -6.26 1.29
C GLN A 82 1.11 -6.19 2.81
N ARG A 83 1.03 -4.99 3.40
CA ARG A 83 0.83 -4.82 4.86
C ARG A 83 -0.44 -5.51 5.36
N LYS A 84 -1.52 -5.47 4.58
CA LYS A 84 -2.76 -6.20 4.89
C LYS A 84 -2.62 -7.73 4.78
N GLN A 85 -1.73 -8.20 3.90
CA GLN A 85 -1.49 -9.64 3.67
C GLN A 85 -0.54 -10.26 4.69
N ARG A 86 0.28 -9.48 5.39
CA ARG A 86 1.10 -10.01 6.50
C ARG A 86 0.16 -10.56 7.57
N PRO A 87 0.12 -11.88 7.80
CA PRO A 87 -0.66 -12.43 8.89
C PRO A 87 -0.03 -11.92 10.19
N GLY A 88 -0.83 -11.30 11.05
CA GLY A 88 -0.42 -10.97 12.41
C GLY A 88 -0.10 -12.26 13.16
N GLY A 89 1.18 -12.59 13.28
CA GLY A 89 1.61 -13.80 13.98
C GLY A 89 3.07 -14.12 13.71
N VAL A 90 3.98 -13.47 14.44
CA VAL A 90 5.25 -14.13 14.75
C VAL A 90 4.88 -15.30 15.66
N ALA A 91 4.93 -16.53 15.13
CA ALA A 91 4.88 -17.72 15.96
C ALA A 91 6.10 -17.67 16.89
N ILE A 92 5.89 -17.29 18.15
CA ILE A 92 6.88 -17.49 19.21
C ILE A 92 7.04 -19.01 19.31
N ARG A 93 8.19 -19.50 18.85
CA ARG A 93 8.58 -20.89 19.01
C ARG A 93 8.71 -21.13 20.52
N LYS A 94 7.75 -21.82 21.15
CA LYS A 94 7.94 -22.34 22.51
C LYS A 94 9.03 -23.40 22.41
N THR A 95 10.23 -23.08 22.88
CA THR A 95 11.23 -24.10 23.20
C THR A 95 10.65 -24.98 24.33
N PRO A 96 10.61 -26.31 24.19
CA PRO A 96 10.28 -27.16 25.32
C PRO A 96 11.38 -27.00 26.37
N HIS A 97 10.97 -26.61 27.57
CA HIS A 97 11.83 -26.54 28.74
C HIS A 97 12.28 -27.97 29.06
N ALA A 98 13.52 -28.33 28.74
CA ALA A 98 14.12 -29.57 29.19
C ALA A 98 14.38 -29.43 30.70
N VAL A 99 13.47 -29.98 31.52
CA VAL A 99 13.72 -30.19 32.95
C VAL A 99 14.76 -31.30 33.05
N SER A 100 16.01 -30.92 33.30
CA SER A 100 17.07 -31.86 33.65
C SER A 100 16.81 -32.41 35.06
N ALA A 101 16.40 -33.68 35.14
CA ALA A 101 16.44 -34.42 36.39
C ALA A 101 17.89 -34.78 36.70
N SER A 102 18.47 -34.11 37.70
CA SER A 102 19.79 -34.43 38.24
C SER A 102 19.74 -35.77 39.01
N PRO A 103 20.59 -36.77 38.72
CA PRO A 103 20.64 -37.98 39.51
C PRO A 103 21.28 -37.69 40.88
N ARG A 104 20.53 -37.97 41.96
CA ARG A 104 21.07 -37.97 43.33
C ARG A 104 21.98 -39.19 43.49
N THR A 105 23.15 -38.94 44.04
CA THR A 105 24.10 -39.92 44.57
C THR A 105 23.42 -40.82 45.60
N SER A 106 23.62 -42.13 45.49
CA SER A 106 23.41 -43.08 46.58
C SER A 106 24.66 -43.94 46.73
N VAL A 107 25.38 -43.71 47.82
CA VAL A 107 26.44 -44.58 48.34
C VAL A 107 25.74 -45.64 49.20
N SER A 108 25.99 -46.93 48.96
CA SER A 108 25.73 -48.05 49.89
C SER A 108 26.59 -49.25 49.45
N LYS A 109 27.72 -49.52 50.13
CA LYS A 109 27.92 -50.40 51.30
C LYS A 109 28.17 -51.85 50.87
N ALA A 110 29.45 -52.25 50.88
CA ALA A 110 29.92 -53.62 50.69
C ALA A 110 30.17 -54.28 52.06
N ALA A 111 29.76 -55.56 52.13
CA ALA A 111 30.11 -56.65 53.05
C ALA A 111 30.39 -56.34 54.53
#